data_AF-A0A2V6N2L2-F1
#
_entry.id   AF-A0A2V6N2L2-F1
#
_cell.length_a   1.000
_cell.length_b   1.000
_cell.length_c   1.000
_cell.angle_alpha   90.00
_cell.angle_beta   90.00
_cell.angle_gamma   90.00
#
_symmetry.space_group_name_H-M   'P 1'
#
loop_
_entity.id
_entity.type
_entity.pdbx_description
1 polymer ?
#
loop_
_entity_poly.entity_id
_entity_poly.type
_entity_poly.pdbx_seq_one_letter_code
_entity_poly.pdbx_strand_id
1 'polypeptide(L)'
;SLDSDLLRSAGFRFWRSDPSDRLRGWKPMTAEVERIRNDLEFKLGEKLFLIADERHRASEISFYLRDKRVEGPGHPPVYLVESQDLINQFSFWPRYDQFVDAPAKPGQSPDETFTEQKGENPFMGRSALLIRNYGKNPPHNIRAAFESTDAVGTIELKRFGQHVRYWQVFLCRRYHTLPL
;
A
#
# COMPACT_ATOMS: atom_id res chain seq x y z
N SER A 1 -22.97 15.75 26.38
CA SER A 1 -22.51 15.32 25.05
C SER A 1 -23.70 15.39 24.10
N LEU A 2 -23.78 16.43 23.26
CA LEU A 2 -24.87 16.53 22.28
C LEU A 2 -24.61 15.54 21.16
N ASP A 3 -25.55 14.62 20.93
CA ASP A 3 -25.42 13.60 19.90
C ASP A 3 -25.73 14.21 18.52
N SER A 4 -24.68 14.46 17.75
CA SER A 4 -24.77 15.03 16.39
C SER A 4 -25.58 14.15 15.43
N ASP A 5 -25.79 12.88 15.77
CA ASP A 5 -26.53 11.93 14.95
C ASP A 5 -28.05 12.20 14.96
N LEU A 6 -28.60 12.81 16.02
CA LEU A 6 -30.01 13.20 16.08
C LEU A 6 -30.35 14.45 15.26
N LEU A 7 -29.36 15.30 14.96
CA LEU A 7 -29.58 16.53 14.20
C LEU A 7 -29.50 16.32 12.67
N ARG A 8 -28.95 15.19 12.19
CA ARG A 8 -28.87 14.89 10.74
C ARG A 8 -30.15 14.31 10.15
N SER A 9 -31.01 13.67 10.95
CA SER A 9 -32.31 13.14 10.48
C SER A 9 -33.31 14.24 10.09
N ALA A 10 -33.04 15.49 10.48
CA ALA A 10 -33.88 16.66 10.21
C ALA A 10 -33.53 17.42 8.91
N GLY A 11 -32.70 16.87 8.01
CA GLY A 11 -32.53 17.42 6.65
C GLY A 11 -31.63 18.66 6.52
N PHE A 12 -30.95 19.10 7.58
CA PHE A 12 -30.00 20.22 7.50
C PHE A 12 -28.62 19.77 7.03
N ARG A 13 -28.26 20.17 5.81
CA ARG A 13 -26.97 19.88 5.15
C ARG A 13 -25.89 20.84 5.66
N PHE A 14 -25.30 20.56 6.83
CA PHE A 14 -24.15 21.32 7.29
C PHE A 14 -22.89 20.94 6.49
N TRP A 15 -22.29 21.94 5.84
CA TRP A 15 -20.99 21.85 5.15
C TRP A 15 -19.84 21.90 6.17
N ARG A 16 -19.85 20.98 7.13
CA ARG A 16 -18.70 20.71 8.01
C ARG A 16 -18.39 19.23 7.93
N SER A 17 -17.27 18.90 7.32
CA SER A 17 -16.68 17.55 7.41
C SER A 17 -16.36 17.30 8.87
N ASP A 18 -17.13 16.44 9.52
CA ASP A 18 -16.80 15.94 10.85
C ASP A 18 -15.44 15.18 10.75
N PRO A 19 -14.42 15.52 11.54
CA PRO A 19 -13.15 14.80 11.53
C PRO A 19 -13.31 13.30 11.81
N SER A 20 -14.35 12.92 12.56
CA SER A 20 -14.67 11.53 12.85
C SER A 20 -15.27 10.79 11.65
N ASP A 21 -15.91 11.48 10.70
CA ASP A 21 -16.35 10.92 9.42
C ASP A 21 -15.14 10.51 8.57
N ARG A 22 -14.01 11.20 8.75
CA ARG A 22 -12.74 10.87 8.11
C ARG A 22 -12.17 9.58 8.68
N LEU A 23 -12.34 9.28 9.97
CA LEU A 23 -11.81 8.08 10.66
C LEU A 23 -12.77 6.87 10.57
N ARG A 24 -14.08 7.12 10.52
CA ARG A 24 -15.14 6.10 10.49
C ARG A 24 -15.27 5.54 9.08
N GLY A 25 -14.60 4.41 8.82
CA GLY A 25 -14.69 3.69 7.55
C GLY A 25 -13.41 2.98 7.13
N TRP A 26 -12.26 3.39 7.65
CA TRP A 26 -10.98 2.75 7.33
C TRP A 26 -10.91 1.31 7.82
N LYS A 27 -11.43 1.00 9.01
CA LYS A 27 -11.45 -0.36 9.54
C LYS A 27 -12.20 -1.34 8.62
N PRO A 28 -13.47 -1.10 8.24
CA PRO A 28 -14.16 -1.99 7.30
C PRO A 28 -13.52 -2.00 5.90
N MET A 29 -13.05 -0.87 5.38
CA MET A 29 -12.35 -0.86 4.08
C MET A 29 -11.03 -1.64 4.11
N THR A 30 -10.27 -1.56 5.21
CA THR A 30 -9.02 -2.30 5.40
C THR A 30 -9.27 -3.79 5.54
N ALA A 31 -10.33 -4.19 6.25
CA ALA A 31 -10.74 -5.58 6.31
C ALA A 31 -11.07 -6.14 4.91
N GLU A 32 -11.65 -5.32 4.03
CA GLU A 32 -11.90 -5.70 2.64
C GLU A 32 -10.61 -5.80 1.82
N VAL A 33 -9.62 -4.93 2.05
CA VAL A 33 -8.27 -5.07 1.47
C VAL A 33 -7.64 -6.40 1.92
N GLU A 34 -7.72 -6.76 3.20
CA GLU A 34 -7.21 -8.04 3.71
C GLU A 34 -7.92 -9.24 3.09
N ARG A 35 -9.25 -9.16 2.93
CA ARG A 35 -10.04 -10.20 2.28
C ARG A 35 -9.57 -10.42 0.84
N ILE A 36 -9.47 -9.34 0.04
CA ILE A 36 -8.99 -9.41 -1.34
C ILE A 36 -7.57 -9.97 -1.39
N ARG A 37 -6.67 -9.54 -0.49
CA ARG A 37 -5.31 -10.07 -0.37
C ARG A 37 -5.32 -11.57 -0.14
N ASN A 38 -6.03 -12.04 0.89
CA ASN A 38 -6.03 -13.45 1.26
C ASN A 38 -6.64 -14.32 0.15
N ASP A 39 -7.71 -13.87 -0.50
CA ASP A 39 -8.33 -14.59 -1.61
C ASP A 39 -7.38 -14.74 -2.80
N LEU A 40 -6.66 -13.67 -3.15
CA LEU A 40 -5.70 -13.70 -4.26
C LEU A 40 -4.45 -14.50 -3.91
N GLU A 41 -3.91 -14.36 -2.70
CA GLU A 41 -2.78 -15.18 -2.22
C GLU A 41 -3.13 -16.67 -2.25
N PHE A 42 -4.34 -17.05 -1.81
CA PHE A 42 -4.81 -18.42 -1.88
C PHE A 42 -4.88 -18.94 -3.32
N LYS A 43 -5.39 -18.13 -4.26
CA LYS A 43 -5.51 -18.50 -5.68
C LYS A 43 -4.16 -18.59 -6.40
N LEU A 44 -3.23 -17.69 -6.08
CA LEU A 44 -1.94 -17.59 -6.75
C LEU A 44 -0.88 -18.50 -6.13
N GLY A 45 -1.06 -18.92 -4.87
CA GLY A 45 -0.07 -19.69 -4.13
C GLY A 45 1.17 -18.88 -3.70
N GLU A 46 1.10 -17.55 -3.76
CA GLU A 46 2.19 -16.65 -3.39
C GLU A 46 1.72 -15.58 -2.40
N LYS A 47 2.67 -14.96 -1.70
CA LYS A 47 2.40 -13.85 -0.77
C LYS A 47 2.48 -12.51 -1.48
N LEU A 48 1.44 -11.69 -1.31
CA LEU A 48 1.34 -10.37 -1.93
C LEU A 48 1.75 -9.31 -0.91
N PHE A 49 2.66 -8.41 -1.28
CA PHE A 49 2.91 -7.20 -0.49
C PHE A 49 1.92 -6.09 -0.89
N LEU A 50 1.74 -5.09 -0.02
CA LEU A 50 0.75 -4.03 -0.23
C LEU A 50 1.42 -2.71 -0.60
N ILE A 51 0.86 -2.00 -1.59
CA ILE A 51 1.29 -0.68 -2.03
C ILE A 51 0.09 0.26 -2.02
N ALA A 52 0.27 1.50 -1.60
CA ALA A 52 -0.74 2.56 -1.72
C ALA A 52 -0.16 3.81 -2.41
N ASP A 53 -0.99 4.50 -3.20
CA ASP A 53 -0.56 5.68 -3.96
C ASP A 53 -0.41 6.97 -3.13
N GLU A 54 -0.90 6.99 -1.89
CA GLU A 54 -0.93 8.17 -1.05
C GLU A 54 -0.61 7.81 0.40
N ARG A 55 0.15 8.68 1.07
CA ARG A 55 0.67 8.47 2.43
C ARG A 55 -0.42 8.18 3.45
N HIS A 56 -1.46 9.01 3.47
CA HIS A 56 -2.56 8.84 4.39
C HIS A 56 -3.21 7.46 4.22
N ARG A 57 -3.38 6.97 2.98
CA ARG A 57 -3.95 5.64 2.75
C ARG A 57 -3.02 4.52 3.23
N ALA A 58 -1.72 4.61 2.94
CA ALA A 58 -0.74 3.64 3.44
C ALA A 58 -0.76 3.56 4.97
N SER A 59 -0.76 4.71 5.66
CA SER A 59 -0.80 4.79 7.12
C SER A 59 -2.10 4.23 7.70
N GLU A 60 -3.25 4.59 7.14
CA GLU A 60 -4.56 4.13 7.62
C GLU A 60 -4.73 2.62 7.43
N ILE A 61 -4.38 2.08 6.26
CA ILE A 61 -4.40 0.63 6.03
C ILE A 61 -3.42 -0.04 7.02
N SER A 62 -2.18 0.42 7.12
CA SER A 62 -1.19 -0.12 8.07
C SER A 62 -1.67 -0.11 9.52
N PHE A 63 -2.41 0.91 9.92
CA PHE A 63 -2.96 1.02 11.27
C PHE A 63 -4.04 -0.04 11.54
N TYR A 64 -4.98 -0.22 10.61
CA TYR A 64 -6.15 -1.07 10.77
C TYR A 64 -5.99 -2.52 10.31
N LEU A 65 -4.89 -2.87 9.60
CA LEU A 65 -4.55 -4.26 9.27
C LEU A 65 -4.52 -5.11 10.56
N ARG A 66 -5.22 -6.24 10.54
CA ARG A 66 -5.10 -7.29 11.55
C ARG A 66 -3.81 -8.08 11.33
N ASP A 67 -3.50 -8.42 10.08
CA ASP A 67 -2.30 -9.17 9.70
C ASP A 67 -1.23 -8.22 9.13
N LYS A 68 -0.46 -7.62 10.05
CA LYS A 68 0.61 -6.65 9.74
C LYS A 68 1.89 -7.36 9.35
N ARG A 69 1.92 -7.91 8.14
CA ARG A 69 3.14 -8.52 7.59
C ARG A 69 4.15 -7.45 7.20
N VAL A 70 5.34 -7.53 7.77
CA VAL A 70 6.48 -6.67 7.45
C VAL A 70 7.59 -7.52 6.85
N GLU A 71 8.32 -6.96 5.90
CA GLU A 71 9.31 -7.69 5.08
C GLU A 71 10.74 -7.62 5.67
N GLY A 72 10.87 -6.99 6.84
CA GLY A 72 12.13 -6.84 7.55
C GLY A 72 12.05 -5.77 8.65
N PRO A 73 13.11 -5.60 9.46
CA PRO A 73 13.18 -4.54 10.45
C PRO A 73 12.94 -3.16 9.84
N GLY A 74 12.04 -2.39 10.42
CA GLY A 74 11.71 -1.03 9.95
C GLY A 74 10.79 -0.95 8.73
N HIS A 75 10.54 -2.07 8.02
CA HIS A 75 9.65 -2.09 6.85
C HIS A 75 8.19 -1.83 7.24
N PRO A 76 7.44 -1.03 6.46
CA PRO A 76 6.01 -0.86 6.66
C PRO A 76 5.22 -2.06 6.14
N PRO A 77 4.03 -2.34 6.70
CA PRO A 77 3.14 -3.37 6.15
C PRO A 77 2.43 -2.94 4.86
N VAL A 78 2.41 -1.64 4.57
CA VAL A 78 1.94 -1.06 3.31
C VAL A 78 2.95 -0.04 2.82
N TYR A 79 3.52 -0.29 1.65
CA TYR A 79 4.51 0.59 1.02
C TYR A 79 3.84 1.74 0.27
N LEU A 80 4.61 2.77 0.00
CA LEU A 80 4.22 3.85 -0.90
C LEU A 80 4.71 3.56 -2.31
N VAL A 81 3.91 3.92 -3.30
CA VAL A 81 4.39 4.00 -4.69
C VAL A 81 5.66 4.87 -4.72
N GLU A 82 6.63 4.49 -5.55
CA GLU A 82 7.90 5.20 -5.71
C GLU A 82 7.59 6.68 -6.02
N SER A 83 8.17 7.57 -5.23
CA SER A 83 7.99 9.01 -5.35
C SER A 83 9.36 9.66 -5.22
N GLN A 84 9.65 10.60 -6.11
CA GLN A 84 10.89 11.40 -6.10
C GLN A 84 10.84 12.52 -5.04
N ASP A 85 9.69 12.70 -4.38
CA ASP A 85 9.44 13.81 -3.48
C ASP A 85 9.81 13.44 -2.02
N LEU A 86 11.04 13.79 -1.62
CA LEU A 86 11.53 13.77 -0.24
C LEU A 86 10.79 14.81 0.62
N ILE A 87 9.54 14.52 0.99
CA ILE A 87 8.68 15.53 1.64
C ILE A 87 8.41 15.24 3.13
N ASN A 88 8.71 14.05 3.71
CA ASN A 88 8.45 13.82 5.15
C ASN A 88 9.12 12.63 5.85
N GLN A 89 8.79 12.42 7.14
CA GLN A 89 9.25 11.33 8.02
C GLN A 89 9.02 9.89 7.49
N PHE A 90 8.14 9.69 6.51
CA PHE A 90 7.92 8.37 5.89
C PHE A 90 8.94 8.06 4.80
N SER A 91 9.70 9.07 4.35
CA SER A 91 10.86 8.87 3.46
C SER A 91 11.98 8.06 4.11
N PHE A 92 11.98 7.94 5.45
CA PHE A 92 12.93 7.09 6.18
C PHE A 92 12.50 5.63 6.28
N TRP A 93 11.29 5.29 5.83
CA TRP A 93 10.87 3.89 5.79
C TRP A 93 11.59 3.17 4.65
N PRO A 94 12.03 1.92 4.88
CA PRO A 94 12.49 1.06 3.80
C PRO A 94 11.46 0.99 2.69
N ARG A 95 11.94 1.10 1.45
CA ARG A 95 11.09 1.12 0.25
C ARG A 95 11.22 -0.20 -0.49
N TYR A 96 10.16 -0.60 -1.20
CA TYR A 96 10.22 -1.84 -1.98
C TYR A 96 11.13 -1.73 -3.21
N ASP A 97 11.42 -0.51 -3.66
CA ASP A 97 12.31 -0.22 -4.79
C ASP A 97 13.78 -0.01 -4.36
N GLN A 98 14.07 -0.11 -3.06
CA GLN A 98 15.42 0.06 -2.54
C GLN A 98 16.24 -1.23 -2.69
N PHE A 99 17.46 -1.08 -3.18
CA PHE A 99 18.47 -2.13 -3.15
C PHE A 99 19.18 -2.14 -1.80
N VAL A 100 19.40 -3.32 -1.24
CA VAL A 100 20.14 -3.56 0.01
C VAL A 100 21.45 -4.27 -0.29
N ASP A 101 22.47 -4.05 0.53
CA ASP A 101 23.74 -4.76 0.39
C ASP A 101 23.52 -6.27 0.54
N ALA A 102 24.12 -7.05 -0.37
CA ALA A 102 24.08 -8.50 -0.28
C ALA A 102 24.76 -8.94 1.04
N PRO A 103 24.17 -9.89 1.80
CA PRO A 103 24.80 -10.37 3.02
C PRO A 103 26.16 -10.99 2.68
N ALA A 104 27.19 -10.64 3.47
CA ALA A 104 28.54 -11.16 3.29
C ALA A 104 28.50 -12.71 3.29
N LYS A 105 29.01 -13.33 2.24
CA LYS A 105 29.04 -14.80 2.15
C LYS A 105 30.05 -15.33 3.18
N PRO A 106 29.71 -16.38 3.95
CA PRO A 106 30.68 -17.01 4.84
C PRO A 106 31.89 -17.51 4.04
N GLY A 107 33.07 -16.94 4.29
CA GLY A 107 34.32 -17.29 3.59
C GLY A 107 34.86 -16.24 2.61
N GLN A 108 34.21 -15.08 2.44
CA GLN A 108 34.79 -13.95 1.71
C GLN A 108 35.92 -13.30 2.53
N SER A 109 37.11 -13.23 1.94
CA SER A 109 38.27 -12.58 2.55
C SER A 109 38.11 -11.04 2.50
N PRO A 110 38.63 -10.31 3.50
CA PRO A 110 38.46 -8.85 3.59
C PRO A 110 39.18 -8.04 2.49
N ASP A 111 39.93 -8.69 1.59
CA ASP A 111 40.70 -8.04 0.52
C ASP A 111 39.91 -7.90 -0.81
N GLU A 112 38.71 -8.48 -0.90
CA GLU A 112 37.82 -8.36 -2.07
C GLU A 112 36.78 -7.21 -1.92
N THR A 113 37.04 -6.25 -1.03
CA THR A 113 36.08 -5.19 -0.64
C THR A 113 35.90 -4.08 -1.68
N PHE A 114 36.49 -4.21 -2.88
CA PHE A 114 36.41 -3.22 -3.97
C PHE A 114 35.74 -3.72 -5.25
N THR A 115 35.09 -4.89 -5.23
CA THR A 115 34.16 -5.27 -6.31
C THR A 115 32.78 -4.70 -6.02
N GLU A 116 32.31 -3.83 -6.93
CA GLU A 116 30.95 -3.30 -7.07
C GLU A 116 29.94 -3.98 -6.13
N GLN A 117 29.52 -3.28 -5.08
CA GLN A 117 28.44 -3.73 -4.19
C GLN A 117 27.19 -3.93 -5.04
N LYS A 118 26.97 -5.19 -5.45
CA LYS A 118 25.79 -5.59 -6.20
C LYS A 118 24.63 -5.64 -5.22
N GLY A 119 23.99 -4.49 -5.04
CA GLY A 119 22.78 -4.40 -4.25
C GLY A 119 21.73 -5.39 -4.78
N GLU A 120 21.06 -6.08 -3.88
CA GLU A 120 19.93 -6.96 -4.20
C GLU A 120 18.63 -6.27 -3.78
N ASN A 121 17.56 -6.43 -4.56
CA ASN A 121 16.25 -5.94 -4.16
C ASN A 121 15.39 -7.16 -3.72
N PRO A 122 14.95 -7.22 -2.43
CA PRO A 122 14.21 -8.36 -1.89
C PRO A 122 12.79 -8.51 -2.45
N PHE A 123 12.32 -7.54 -3.24
CA PHE A 123 11.02 -7.54 -3.90
C PHE A 123 11.07 -8.04 -5.35
N MET A 124 12.26 -8.29 -5.90
CA MET A 124 12.41 -8.80 -7.26
C MET A 124 11.61 -10.09 -7.48
N GLY A 125 10.83 -10.10 -8.57
CA GLY A 125 9.95 -11.19 -8.96
C GLY A 125 8.65 -11.30 -8.16
N ARG A 126 8.46 -10.53 -7.08
CA ARG A 126 7.27 -10.63 -6.23
C ARG A 126 6.08 -9.84 -6.77
N SER A 127 4.88 -10.28 -6.45
CA SER A 127 3.63 -9.59 -6.80
C SER A 127 3.10 -8.75 -5.64
N ALA A 128 2.33 -7.71 -5.97
CA ALA A 128 1.77 -6.76 -5.03
C ALA A 128 0.28 -6.49 -5.27
N LEU A 129 -0.41 -6.00 -4.24
CA LEU A 129 -1.68 -5.29 -4.40
C LEU A 129 -1.48 -3.80 -4.25
N LEU A 130 -1.95 -3.07 -5.25
CA LEU A 130 -1.96 -1.62 -5.28
C LEU A 130 -3.35 -1.08 -4.94
N ILE A 131 -3.44 -0.26 -3.90
CA ILE A 131 -4.69 0.35 -3.42
C ILE A 131 -4.67 1.86 -3.69
N ARG A 132 -5.67 2.34 -4.44
CA ARG A 132 -5.74 3.72 -4.95
C ARG A 132 -7.12 4.32 -4.87
N ASN A 133 -7.24 5.63 -5.04
CA ASN A 133 -8.54 6.25 -5.25
C ASN A 133 -9.15 5.83 -6.60
N TYR A 134 -10.47 5.66 -6.64
CA TYR A 134 -11.21 5.28 -7.84
C TYR A 134 -11.03 6.27 -9.01
N GLY A 135 -11.05 5.75 -10.24
CA GLY A 135 -10.95 6.55 -11.46
C GLY A 135 -9.53 6.97 -11.83
N LYS A 136 -8.51 6.57 -11.05
CA LYS A 136 -7.10 6.80 -11.38
C LYS A 136 -6.44 5.52 -11.90
N ASN A 137 -6.02 5.53 -13.16
CA ASN A 137 -5.19 4.46 -13.73
C ASN A 137 -3.87 4.33 -12.97
N PRO A 138 -3.37 3.10 -12.67
CA PRO A 138 -2.11 2.84 -11.95
C PRO A 138 -0.98 3.77 -12.41
N PRO A 139 -0.15 4.35 -11.53
CA PRO A 139 0.86 5.33 -11.95
C PRO A 139 1.84 4.73 -12.96
N HIS A 140 2.48 5.57 -13.79
CA HIS A 140 3.36 5.08 -14.85
C HIS A 140 4.47 4.18 -14.33
N ASN A 141 5.11 4.55 -13.22
CA ASN A 141 6.16 3.76 -12.58
C ASN A 141 5.68 2.37 -12.12
N ILE A 142 4.48 2.25 -11.56
CA ILE A 142 3.90 0.92 -11.27
C ILE A 142 3.76 0.12 -12.55
N ARG A 143 3.18 0.70 -13.61
CA ARG A 143 2.98 -0.03 -14.87
C ARG A 143 4.29 -0.40 -15.56
N ALA A 144 5.35 0.36 -15.30
CA ALA A 144 6.67 0.15 -15.87
C ALA A 144 7.56 -0.79 -15.04
N ALA A 145 7.30 -0.93 -13.73
CA ALA A 145 8.11 -1.74 -12.82
C ALA A 145 7.52 -3.13 -12.52
N PHE A 146 6.30 -3.40 -12.99
CA PHE A 146 5.63 -4.70 -12.88
C PHE A 146 5.27 -5.21 -14.27
N GLU A 147 5.35 -6.52 -14.46
CA GLU A 147 5.03 -7.14 -15.75
C GLU A 147 3.57 -6.94 -16.16
N SER A 148 2.63 -6.96 -15.20
CA SER A 148 1.23 -6.63 -15.45
C SER A 148 0.62 -5.86 -14.30
N THR A 149 -0.43 -5.09 -14.59
CA THR A 149 -1.23 -4.40 -13.57
C THR A 149 -2.72 -4.51 -13.90
N ASP A 150 -3.40 -5.43 -13.23
CA ASP A 150 -4.78 -5.84 -13.55
C ASP A 150 -5.74 -5.36 -12.46
N ALA A 151 -6.86 -4.73 -12.83
CA ALA A 151 -7.88 -4.33 -11.85
C ALA A 151 -8.59 -5.58 -11.28
N VAL A 152 -8.59 -5.73 -9.96
CA VAL A 152 -9.15 -6.92 -9.28
C VAL A 152 -10.36 -6.62 -8.40
N GLY A 153 -10.63 -5.34 -8.13
CA GLY A 153 -11.82 -4.97 -7.36
C GLY A 153 -11.94 -3.48 -7.09
N THR A 154 -13.13 -3.11 -6.59
CA THR A 154 -13.40 -1.79 -6.02
C THR A 154 -13.98 -1.97 -4.64
N ILE A 155 -13.42 -1.28 -3.65
CA ILE A 155 -13.88 -1.23 -2.27
C ILE A 155 -14.66 0.06 -2.09
N GLU A 156 -15.90 -0.06 -1.65
CA GLU A 156 -16.83 1.04 -1.54
C GLU A 156 -17.27 1.23 -0.08
N LEU A 157 -17.20 2.47 0.40
CA LEU A 157 -17.77 2.87 1.68
C LEU A 157 -19.05 3.66 1.45
N LYS A 158 -20.19 3.08 1.82
CA LYS A 158 -21.50 3.75 1.86
C LYS A 158 -21.84 4.15 3.30
N ARG A 159 -22.43 5.34 3.47
CA ARG A 159 -22.99 5.79 4.74
C ARG A 159 -24.32 6.49 4.50
N PHE A 160 -25.36 6.08 5.24
CA PHE A 160 -26.73 6.60 5.07
C PHE A 160 -27.21 6.60 3.62
N GLY A 161 -26.87 5.55 2.87
CA GLY A 161 -27.19 5.42 1.44
C GLY A 161 -26.35 6.30 0.50
N GLN A 162 -25.45 7.15 1.02
CA GLN A 162 -24.54 7.98 0.23
C GLN A 162 -23.14 7.41 0.18
N HIS A 163 -22.49 7.54 -0.99
CA HIS A 163 -21.12 7.07 -1.20
C HIS A 163 -20.12 8.05 -0.58
N VAL A 164 -19.25 7.55 0.30
CA VAL A 164 -18.30 8.36 1.05
C VAL A 164 -16.89 8.23 0.48
N ARG A 165 -16.48 7.02 0.06
CA ARG A 165 -15.13 6.76 -0.45
C ARG A 165 -15.09 5.51 -1.33
N TYR A 166 -14.22 5.53 -2.33
CA TYR A 166 -13.91 4.39 -3.17
C TYR A 166 -12.41 4.14 -3.21
N TRP A 167 -12.01 2.88 -3.08
CA TRP A 167 -10.69 2.43 -3.51
C TRP A 167 -10.79 1.46 -4.67
N GLN A 168 -9.88 1.60 -5.61
CA GLN A 168 -9.64 0.62 -6.65
C GLN A 168 -8.41 -0.20 -6.26
N VAL A 169 -8.51 -1.51 -6.45
CA VAL A 169 -7.45 -2.46 -6.12
C VAL A 169 -6.95 -3.09 -7.41
N PHE A 170 -5.62 -3.13 -7.57
CA PHE A 170 -4.95 -3.73 -8.72
C PHE A 170 -3.98 -4.81 -8.25
N LEU A 171 -3.94 -5.92 -8.97
CA LEU A 171 -2.89 -6.93 -8.85
C LEU A 171 -1.74 -6.54 -9.77
N CYS A 172 -0.58 -6.26 -9.18
CA CYS A 172 0.65 -5.94 -9.88
C CYS A 172 1.55 -7.19 -9.85
N ARG A 173 1.84 -7.79 -11.01
CA ARG A 173 2.56 -9.07 -11.07
C ARG A 173 4.03 -8.89 -11.38
N ARG A 174 4.88 -9.68 -10.69
CA ARG A 174 6.32 -9.84 -10.95
C ARG A 174 7.06 -8.50 -11.06
N TYR A 175 7.33 -7.89 -9.91
CA TYR A 175 8.16 -6.69 -9.82
C TYR A 175 9.54 -6.91 -10.43
N HIS A 176 10.01 -5.97 -11.23
CA HIS A 176 11.30 -6.07 -11.93
C HIS A 176 12.10 -4.76 -11.92
N THR A 177 11.78 -3.85 -10.98
CA THR A 177 12.33 -2.48 -10.89
C THR A 177 12.07 -1.63 -12.13
N LEU A 178 12.23 -0.31 -12.00
CA LEU A 178 12.17 0.57 -13.17
C LEU A 178 13.37 0.27 -14.08
N PRO A 179 13.16 0.13 -15.40
CA PRO A 179 14.27 0.12 -16.33
C PRO A 179 15.06 1.43 -16.21
N LEU A 180 16.38 1.31 -16.15
CA LEU A 180 17.34 2.42 -16.13
C LEU A 180 17.24 3.28 -17.40
#